data_AF-A0AA92SWK6-F1
#
_entry.id   AF-A0AA92SWK6-F1
#
_cell.length_a   1.000
_cell.length_b   1.000
_cell.length_c   1.000
_cell.angle_alpha   90.00
_cell.angle_beta   90.00
_cell.angle_gamma   90.00
#
_symmetry.space_group_name_H-M   'P 1'
#
loop_
_entity.id
_entity.type
_entity.pdbx_description
1 polymer ?
#
loop_
_entity_poly.entity_id
_entity_poly.type
_entity_poly.pdbx_seq_one_letter_code
_entity_poly.pdbx_strand_id
1 'polypeptide(L)'
;MNRKKMLISLAMAMLSMAGLAADNLPALRVQGKNLVDANGKTVVLHGVMDTPNRYFNGNRWGMGGYEVGDVTPCLNYFEKMFTAITDKNQGAYCTVFRLHMDPCWTNYKAPVGTQENNIQYFSETRYQTFLSRLYIKLVKKALAHGLYVIVRPPGVCPQNIKVGDEYQAYLKKVWNLFASDPTIQKNAGQVSIELANEPINVLLADGSKSDKALHDFFQPVVDEIRATGFKGIIWVPGAGYQSQYQDYVKHPITDSENNFSYAVHVYSGWYGNMTDKSYNHDTFIRNFKKQVPMVETKPIMVTEIDWSPEDPDKASEGHWNEWGQWTQPNLGSWATASTSKWGLAWKAVHDHFGNIGMTLTHPQEYFDIDEYLKSGKVIPGFQNAKKHGLFEECCGYACMNWYKEWYLKQNTTGIKQLETQADVVSTLYYNIEGKEVEKPTAGVYIIKQLLSNGKIRSRKVFLK
;
A
#
# COMPACT_ATOMS: atom_id res chain seq x y z
N MET A 1 -23.85 4.71 -45.41
CA MET A 1 -22.89 4.07 -44.48
C MET A 1 -23.63 2.96 -43.73
N ASN A 2 -23.23 1.69 -43.91
CA ASN A 2 -24.04 0.51 -43.54
C ASN A 2 -24.16 0.33 -42.01
N ARG A 3 -25.37 0.07 -41.49
CA ARG A 3 -25.68 -0.14 -40.05
C ARG A 3 -24.74 -1.14 -39.33
N LYS A 4 -24.20 -2.14 -40.05
CA LYS A 4 -23.18 -3.07 -39.51
C LYS A 4 -21.84 -2.41 -39.16
N LYS A 5 -21.40 -1.39 -39.90
CA LYS A 5 -20.15 -0.66 -39.61
C LYS A 5 -20.31 0.24 -38.38
N MET A 6 -21.50 0.80 -38.15
CA MET A 6 -21.80 1.65 -36.99
C MET A 6 -21.81 0.86 -35.67
N LEU A 7 -22.32 -0.38 -35.67
CA LEU A 7 -22.32 -1.26 -34.50
C LEU A 7 -20.92 -1.78 -34.13
N ILE A 8 -20.05 -2.02 -35.12
CA ILE A 8 -18.65 -2.43 -34.89
C ILE A 8 -17.81 -1.26 -34.36
N SER A 9 -18.03 -0.03 -34.85
CA SER A 9 -17.38 1.18 -34.32
C SER A 9 -17.82 1.52 -32.90
N LEU A 10 -19.09 1.28 -32.55
CA LEU A 10 -19.60 1.51 -31.20
C LEU A 10 -19.11 0.44 -30.20
N ALA A 11 -18.96 -0.82 -30.64
CA ALA A 11 -18.36 -1.88 -29.83
C ALA A 11 -16.85 -1.66 -29.61
N MET A 12 -16.10 -1.18 -30.61
CA MET A 12 -14.69 -0.82 -30.43
C MET A 12 -14.48 0.44 -29.57
N ALA A 13 -15.37 1.44 -29.65
CA ALA A 13 -15.33 2.61 -28.79
C ALA A 13 -15.66 2.27 -27.31
N MET A 14 -16.56 1.30 -27.08
CA MET A 14 -16.87 0.80 -25.73
C MET A 14 -15.79 -0.15 -25.18
N LEU A 15 -15.07 -0.90 -26.03
CA LEU A 15 -13.87 -1.62 -25.59
C LEU A 15 -12.69 -0.69 -25.27
N SER A 16 -12.58 0.48 -25.92
CA SER A 16 -11.52 1.45 -25.60
C SER A 16 -11.76 2.24 -24.32
N MET A 17 -12.98 2.28 -23.78
CA MET A 17 -13.28 2.99 -22.52
C MET A 17 -13.50 2.05 -21.32
N ALA A 18 -13.68 0.75 -21.54
CA ALA A 18 -13.77 -0.25 -20.46
C ALA A 18 -12.44 -0.99 -20.19
N GLY A 19 -11.38 -0.74 -20.97
CA GLY A 19 -10.11 -1.47 -20.91
C GLY A 19 -8.89 -0.69 -20.36
N LEU A 20 -9.05 0.52 -19.82
CA LEU A 20 -7.90 1.41 -19.56
C LEU A 20 -7.35 1.42 -18.13
N ALA A 21 -8.02 0.80 -17.15
CA ALA A 21 -7.58 0.86 -15.75
C ALA A 21 -6.98 -0.46 -15.24
N ALA A 22 -7.56 -1.62 -15.57
CA ALA A 22 -7.08 -2.92 -15.10
C ALA A 22 -5.89 -3.48 -15.91
N ASP A 23 -5.80 -3.20 -17.22
CA ASP A 23 -4.71 -3.70 -18.08
C ASP A 23 -3.41 -2.87 -17.97
N ASN A 24 -3.37 -1.85 -17.08
CA ASN A 24 -2.26 -0.91 -16.93
C ASN A 24 -1.52 -1.00 -15.59
N LEU A 25 -1.87 -1.93 -14.69
CA LEU A 25 -1.17 -2.12 -13.41
C LEU A 25 -0.16 -3.29 -13.51
N PRO A 26 1.13 -3.02 -13.81
CA PRO A 26 2.08 -4.09 -14.08
C PRO A 26 2.37 -4.92 -12.83
N ALA A 27 2.65 -6.20 -13.01
CA ALA A 27 3.12 -7.06 -11.92
C ALA A 27 4.43 -6.52 -11.35
N LEU A 28 4.51 -6.43 -10.03
CA LEU A 28 5.71 -6.05 -9.29
C LEU A 28 6.38 -7.27 -8.68
N ARG A 29 7.70 -7.15 -8.52
CA ARG A 29 8.53 -8.08 -7.75
C ARG A 29 9.67 -7.33 -7.08
N VAL A 30 10.24 -7.95 -6.06
CA VAL A 30 11.48 -7.50 -5.45
C VAL A 30 12.65 -7.78 -6.40
N GLN A 31 13.52 -6.80 -6.61
CA GLN A 31 14.79 -6.96 -7.28
C GLN A 31 15.87 -6.14 -6.58
N GLY A 32 16.73 -6.82 -5.82
CA GLY A 32 17.70 -6.17 -4.94
C GLY A 32 16.98 -5.19 -4.02
N LYS A 33 17.49 -3.95 -3.94
CA LYS A 33 16.92 -2.93 -3.07
C LYS A 33 15.58 -2.35 -3.52
N ASN A 34 15.06 -2.67 -4.71
CA ASN A 34 13.92 -1.99 -5.31
C ASN A 34 12.73 -2.93 -5.54
N LEU A 35 11.52 -2.37 -5.58
CA LEU A 35 10.42 -2.97 -6.33
C LEU A 35 10.59 -2.61 -7.80
N VAL A 36 10.32 -3.57 -8.68
CA VAL A 36 10.38 -3.37 -10.14
C VAL A 36 9.18 -3.98 -10.84
N ASP A 37 8.80 -3.39 -11.97
CA ASP A 37 7.86 -4.01 -12.90
C ASP A 37 8.52 -5.11 -13.76
N ALA A 38 7.73 -5.74 -14.64
CA ALA A 38 8.22 -6.75 -15.57
C ALA A 38 9.30 -6.25 -16.55
N ASN A 39 9.40 -4.93 -16.78
CA ASN A 39 10.43 -4.31 -17.63
C ASN A 39 11.67 -3.87 -16.83
N GLY A 40 11.70 -4.10 -15.51
CA GLY A 40 12.78 -3.66 -14.64
C GLY A 40 12.70 -2.18 -14.22
N LYS A 41 11.58 -1.49 -14.50
CA LYS A 41 11.37 -0.12 -14.03
C LYS A 41 11.16 -0.13 -12.52
N THR A 42 11.95 0.66 -11.79
CA THR A 42 11.77 0.85 -10.35
C THR A 42 10.44 1.53 -10.04
N VAL A 43 9.76 1.02 -9.02
CA VAL A 43 8.49 1.53 -8.51
C VAL A 43 8.61 1.80 -7.01
N VAL A 44 8.08 2.93 -6.56
CA VAL A 44 7.93 3.31 -5.15
C VAL A 44 6.46 3.61 -4.91
N LEU A 45 5.85 2.77 -4.06
CA LEU A 45 4.43 2.80 -3.77
C LEU A 45 4.08 3.87 -2.74
N HIS A 46 3.00 4.60 -2.95
CA HIS A 46 2.50 5.56 -1.97
C HIS A 46 0.98 5.53 -1.92
N GLY A 47 0.40 5.66 -0.73
CA GLY A 47 -1.03 5.46 -0.58
C GLY A 47 -1.58 5.70 0.81
N VAL A 48 -2.66 4.99 1.09
CA VAL A 48 -3.37 5.02 2.37
C VAL A 48 -3.79 3.60 2.76
N MET A 49 -4.04 3.43 4.05
CA MET A 49 -4.68 2.28 4.66
C MET A 49 -6.17 2.58 4.89
N ASP A 50 -7.03 1.57 4.92
CA ASP A 50 -8.31 1.65 5.63
C ASP A 50 -8.77 0.25 6.07
N THR A 51 -9.68 0.24 7.03
CA THR A 51 -10.32 -0.91 7.64
C THR A 51 -11.81 -0.90 7.29
N PRO A 52 -12.39 -1.99 6.74
CA PRO A 52 -13.82 -2.10 6.40
C PRO A 52 -14.77 -2.12 7.61
N ASN A 53 -14.64 -1.17 8.54
CA ASN A 53 -15.29 -1.15 9.84
C ASN A 53 -15.89 0.24 10.08
N ARG A 54 -17.17 0.27 10.46
CA ARG A 54 -17.94 1.51 10.60
C ARG A 54 -17.39 2.42 11.68
N TYR A 55 -16.77 1.86 12.71
CA TYR A 55 -16.14 2.62 13.77
C TYR A 55 -15.08 3.56 13.19
N PHE A 56 -14.13 3.02 12.42
CA PHE A 56 -13.09 3.81 11.76
C PHE A 56 -13.65 4.67 10.62
N ASN A 57 -14.67 4.20 9.91
CA ASN A 57 -15.25 4.94 8.80
C ASN A 57 -16.29 6.01 9.22
N GLY A 58 -16.48 6.25 10.53
CA GLY A 58 -17.44 7.26 11.04
C GLY A 58 -18.89 6.94 10.67
N ASN A 59 -19.27 5.67 10.61
CA ASN A 59 -20.59 5.17 10.21
C ASN A 59 -21.08 5.62 8.81
N ARG A 60 -20.17 6.07 7.93
CA ARG A 60 -20.51 6.63 6.59
C ARG A 60 -21.20 5.65 5.63
N TRP A 61 -21.26 4.37 5.99
CA TRP A 61 -21.93 3.32 5.21
C TRP A 61 -23.00 2.55 6.00
N GLY A 62 -23.59 3.20 7.02
CA GLY A 62 -24.78 2.75 7.76
C GLY A 62 -24.49 2.29 9.20
N MET A 63 -25.48 1.73 9.88
CA MET A 63 -25.45 1.34 11.31
C MET A 63 -25.62 -0.18 11.54
N GLY A 64 -25.26 -1.02 10.56
CA GLY A 64 -25.46 -2.47 10.62
C GLY A 64 -24.40 -3.25 11.41
N GLY A 65 -24.60 -4.57 11.55
CA GLY A 65 -23.89 -5.44 12.51
C GLY A 65 -22.73 -6.28 11.95
N TYR A 66 -22.35 -6.10 10.68
CA TYR A 66 -21.31 -6.86 9.96
C TYR A 66 -21.76 -8.24 9.49
N GLU A 67 -22.94 -8.28 8.89
CA GLU A 67 -23.53 -9.48 8.28
C GLU A 67 -23.51 -9.41 6.75
N VAL A 68 -23.96 -10.47 6.06
CA VAL A 68 -23.95 -10.53 4.58
C VAL A 68 -24.67 -9.33 3.95
N GLY A 69 -25.73 -8.81 4.59
CA GLY A 69 -26.46 -7.62 4.13
C GLY A 69 -25.64 -6.31 4.18
N ASP A 70 -24.60 -6.27 5.01
CA ASP A 70 -23.73 -5.11 5.20
C ASP A 70 -22.60 -5.01 4.16
N VAL A 71 -22.37 -6.08 3.40
CA VAL A 71 -21.29 -6.14 2.41
C VAL A 71 -21.45 -5.09 1.33
N THR A 72 -22.66 -4.93 0.76
CA THR A 72 -22.88 -4.01 -0.37
C THR A 72 -22.66 -2.54 0.03
N PRO A 73 -23.23 -2.02 1.14
CA PRO A 73 -22.91 -0.67 1.60
C PRO A 73 -21.41 -0.43 1.81
N CYS A 74 -20.70 -1.39 2.41
CA CYS A 74 -19.25 -1.31 2.61
C CYS A 74 -18.50 -1.22 1.26
N LEU A 75 -18.78 -2.13 0.33
CA LEU A 75 -18.18 -2.12 -1.01
C LEU A 75 -18.42 -0.82 -1.77
N ASN A 76 -19.61 -0.23 -1.64
CA ASN A 76 -19.96 1.03 -2.29
C ASN A 76 -19.22 2.22 -1.68
N TYR A 77 -18.97 2.20 -0.37
CA TYR A 77 -18.17 3.22 0.30
C TYR A 77 -16.70 3.17 -0.12
N PHE A 78 -16.09 1.98 -0.10
CA PHE A 78 -14.70 1.81 -0.55
C PHE A 78 -14.51 2.12 -2.04
N GLU A 79 -15.50 1.82 -2.90
CA GLU A 79 -15.47 2.22 -4.32
C GLU A 79 -15.32 3.74 -4.47
N LYS A 80 -16.07 4.51 -3.68
CA LYS A 80 -16.00 5.98 -3.69
C LYS A 80 -14.63 6.46 -3.24
N MET A 81 -14.06 5.85 -2.21
CA MET A 81 -12.73 6.22 -1.72
C MET A 81 -11.63 5.87 -2.72
N PHE A 82 -11.66 4.67 -3.33
CA PHE A 82 -10.69 4.29 -4.35
C PHE A 82 -10.72 5.27 -5.53
N THR A 83 -11.92 5.71 -5.91
CA THR A 83 -12.09 6.78 -6.91
C THR A 83 -11.42 8.09 -6.45
N ALA A 84 -11.66 8.51 -5.21
CA ALA A 84 -11.11 9.76 -4.67
C ALA A 84 -9.58 9.75 -4.61
N ILE A 85 -8.98 8.73 -4.00
CA ILE A 85 -7.54 8.67 -3.74
C ILE A 85 -6.71 8.47 -5.01
N THR A 86 -7.35 8.10 -6.12
CA THR A 86 -6.70 7.93 -7.43
C THR A 86 -7.03 9.04 -8.42
N ASP A 87 -7.84 10.05 -8.03
CA ASP A 87 -8.24 11.15 -8.91
C ASP A 87 -7.11 12.18 -9.10
N LYS A 88 -6.24 11.90 -10.07
CA LYS A 88 -5.11 12.76 -10.45
C LYS A 88 -5.52 14.13 -10.94
N ASN A 89 -6.73 14.29 -11.49
CA ASN A 89 -7.24 15.59 -11.95
C ASN A 89 -7.51 16.52 -10.77
N GLN A 90 -7.82 15.95 -9.60
CA GLN A 90 -8.04 16.67 -8.35
C GLN A 90 -6.81 16.65 -7.41
N GLY A 91 -5.69 16.08 -7.86
CA GLY A 91 -4.44 16.13 -7.12
C GLY A 91 -4.13 14.89 -6.27
N ALA A 92 -4.94 13.83 -6.36
CA ALA A 92 -4.70 12.58 -5.63
C ALA A 92 -3.91 11.58 -6.48
N TYR A 93 -2.85 11.01 -5.90
CA TYR A 93 -1.87 10.20 -6.64
C TYR A 93 -1.58 8.84 -5.98
N CYS A 94 -2.47 8.32 -5.12
CA CYS A 94 -2.23 7.02 -4.50
C CYS A 94 -2.05 5.92 -5.55
N THR A 95 -1.08 5.04 -5.33
CA THR A 95 -0.78 3.87 -6.15
C THR A 95 -0.96 2.56 -5.39
N VAL A 96 -1.11 2.61 -4.07
CA VAL A 96 -1.31 1.43 -3.23
C VAL A 96 -2.41 1.67 -2.20
N PHE A 97 -3.11 0.61 -1.83
CA PHE A 97 -4.06 0.59 -0.74
C PHE A 97 -3.72 -0.55 0.22
N ARG A 98 -3.53 -0.22 1.51
CA ARG A 98 -3.34 -1.22 2.56
C ARG A 98 -4.69 -1.60 3.17
N LEU A 99 -5.11 -2.84 2.93
CA LEU A 99 -6.39 -3.38 3.39
C LEU A 99 -6.20 -4.14 4.70
N HIS A 100 -6.82 -3.63 5.76
CA HIS A 100 -6.97 -4.35 7.03
C HIS A 100 -8.20 -5.25 6.96
N MET A 101 -8.00 -6.57 7.07
CA MET A 101 -9.12 -7.46 7.37
C MET A 101 -9.53 -7.25 8.83
N ASP A 102 -10.76 -6.91 9.13
CA ASP A 102 -11.15 -6.59 10.51
C ASP A 102 -11.83 -7.79 11.21
N PRO A 103 -11.53 -8.04 12.50
CA PRO A 103 -12.19 -9.08 13.30
C PRO A 103 -13.72 -8.95 13.38
N CYS A 104 -14.31 -7.77 13.18
CA CYS A 104 -15.76 -7.59 13.17
C CYS A 104 -16.46 -8.46 12.10
N TRP A 105 -15.77 -8.77 11.00
CA TRP A 105 -16.28 -9.67 9.97
C TRP A 105 -15.94 -11.13 10.25
N THR A 106 -14.79 -11.41 10.85
CA THR A 106 -14.23 -12.77 10.91
C THR A 106 -14.47 -13.48 12.23
N ASN A 107 -14.76 -12.73 13.30
CA ASN A 107 -15.08 -13.30 14.60
C ASN A 107 -16.56 -13.71 14.68
N TYR A 108 -16.84 -14.72 15.49
CA TYR A 108 -18.21 -15.18 15.75
C TYR A 108 -18.53 -15.14 17.24
N LYS A 109 -19.63 -14.48 17.60
CA LYS A 109 -20.11 -14.33 18.99
C LYS A 109 -19.04 -13.77 19.96
N ALA A 110 -18.17 -12.90 19.46
CA ALA A 110 -17.25 -12.15 20.31
C ALA A 110 -18.04 -11.20 21.23
N PRO A 111 -17.78 -11.17 22.55
CA PRO A 111 -18.35 -10.18 23.46
C PRO A 111 -18.02 -8.74 23.04
N VAL A 112 -18.90 -7.80 23.37
CA VAL A 112 -18.63 -6.36 23.22
C VAL A 112 -17.35 -5.99 23.99
N GLY A 113 -16.47 -5.21 23.37
CA GLY A 113 -15.19 -4.83 23.96
C GLY A 113 -14.07 -5.86 23.79
N THR A 114 -14.30 -6.96 23.04
CA THR A 114 -13.23 -7.86 22.62
C THR A 114 -12.18 -7.07 21.84
N GLN A 115 -10.92 -7.11 22.31
CA GLN A 115 -9.81 -6.45 21.66
C GLN A 115 -9.43 -7.16 20.35
N GLU A 116 -8.93 -6.40 19.37
CA GLU A 116 -8.59 -6.92 18.04
C GLU A 116 -7.47 -7.97 18.04
N ASN A 117 -6.60 -7.97 19.05
CA ASN A 117 -5.56 -8.99 19.21
C ASN A 117 -6.09 -10.35 19.70
N ASN A 118 -7.36 -10.41 20.12
CA ASN A 118 -7.92 -11.62 20.68
C ASN A 118 -8.49 -12.53 19.59
N ILE A 119 -7.66 -13.49 19.19
CA ILE A 119 -7.98 -14.44 18.13
C ILE A 119 -8.92 -15.58 18.56
N GLN A 120 -9.30 -15.69 19.84
CA GLN A 120 -10.08 -16.82 20.35
C GLN A 120 -11.47 -16.95 19.71
N TYR A 121 -12.00 -15.84 19.18
CA TYR A 121 -13.31 -15.80 18.53
C TYR A 121 -13.24 -15.90 17.01
N PHE A 122 -12.05 -16.07 16.43
CA PHE A 122 -11.91 -16.25 15.00
C PHE A 122 -12.72 -17.45 14.52
N SER A 123 -13.58 -17.22 13.54
CA SER A 123 -14.37 -18.26 12.89
C SER A 123 -13.91 -18.42 11.46
N GLU A 124 -13.29 -19.56 11.15
CA GLU A 124 -12.87 -19.89 9.80
C GLU A 124 -14.05 -19.83 8.80
N THR A 125 -15.23 -20.28 9.21
CA THR A 125 -16.46 -20.19 8.40
C THR A 125 -16.83 -18.75 8.06
N ARG A 126 -16.80 -17.84 9.03
CA ARG A 126 -17.06 -16.40 8.77
C ARG A 126 -15.95 -15.80 7.93
N TYR A 127 -14.69 -16.13 8.23
CA TYR A 127 -13.55 -15.69 7.44
C TYR A 127 -13.70 -16.06 5.97
N GLN A 128 -13.95 -17.33 5.63
CA GLN A 128 -14.16 -17.76 4.24
C GLN A 128 -15.37 -17.05 3.58
N THR A 129 -16.44 -16.84 4.36
CA THR A 129 -17.64 -16.12 3.88
C THR A 129 -17.29 -14.69 3.49
N PHE A 130 -16.60 -13.93 4.33
CA PHE A 130 -16.29 -12.52 4.06
C PHE A 130 -15.03 -12.33 3.23
N LEU A 131 -14.12 -13.31 3.20
CA LEU A 131 -13.02 -13.36 2.23
C LEU A 131 -13.60 -13.28 0.82
N SER A 132 -14.50 -14.20 0.45
CA SER A 132 -15.10 -14.22 -0.88
C SER A 132 -16.08 -13.07 -1.14
N ARG A 133 -16.90 -12.69 -0.15
CA ARG A 133 -17.98 -11.71 -0.33
C ARG A 133 -17.52 -10.26 -0.24
N LEU A 134 -16.52 -9.97 0.59
CA LEU A 134 -16.06 -8.62 0.89
C LEU A 134 -14.60 -8.41 0.48
N TYR A 135 -13.64 -9.08 1.11
CA TYR A 135 -12.22 -8.76 0.96
C TYR A 135 -11.68 -8.97 -0.46
N ILE A 136 -11.98 -10.11 -1.11
CA ILE A 136 -11.60 -10.35 -2.51
C ILE A 136 -12.29 -9.35 -3.44
N LYS A 137 -13.50 -8.89 -3.12
CA LYS A 137 -14.18 -7.86 -3.92
C LYS A 137 -13.57 -6.47 -3.72
N LEU A 138 -13.15 -6.12 -2.51
CA LEU A 138 -12.40 -4.90 -2.24
C LEU A 138 -11.06 -4.89 -2.99
N VAL A 139 -10.33 -6.01 -2.96
CA VAL A 139 -9.11 -6.21 -3.76
C VAL A 139 -9.40 -5.95 -5.25
N LYS A 140 -10.41 -6.62 -5.82
CA LYS A 140 -10.77 -6.43 -7.24
C LYS A 140 -11.12 -4.98 -7.58
N LYS A 141 -11.83 -4.28 -6.68
CA LYS A 141 -12.17 -2.86 -6.86
C LYS A 141 -10.92 -1.99 -6.82
N ALA A 142 -10.06 -2.13 -5.81
CA ALA A 142 -8.81 -1.37 -5.72
C ALA A 142 -7.93 -1.57 -6.98
N LEU A 143 -7.77 -2.83 -7.43
CA LEU A 143 -7.04 -3.14 -8.66
C LEU A 143 -7.66 -2.47 -9.90
N ALA A 144 -9.00 -2.43 -9.99
CA ALA A 144 -9.71 -1.76 -11.09
C ALA A 144 -9.54 -0.23 -11.08
N HIS A 145 -9.17 0.36 -9.94
CA HIS A 145 -8.80 1.77 -9.80
C HIS A 145 -7.28 2.01 -9.98
N GLY A 146 -6.51 0.97 -10.34
CA GLY A 146 -5.07 1.09 -10.54
C GLY A 146 -4.26 1.14 -9.24
N LEU A 147 -4.80 0.62 -8.14
CA LEU A 147 -4.11 0.50 -6.86
C LEU A 147 -3.53 -0.90 -6.69
N TYR A 148 -2.24 -1.00 -6.35
CA TYR A 148 -1.69 -2.19 -5.72
C TYR A 148 -2.36 -2.42 -4.36
N VAL A 149 -2.43 -3.66 -3.90
CA VAL A 149 -3.06 -3.98 -2.61
C VAL A 149 -2.08 -4.71 -1.70
N ILE A 150 -1.92 -4.19 -0.48
CA ILE A 150 -1.23 -4.87 0.61
C ILE A 150 -2.32 -5.33 1.57
N VAL A 151 -2.43 -6.64 1.81
CA VAL A 151 -3.42 -7.17 2.76
C VAL A 151 -2.72 -7.59 4.04
N ARG A 152 -3.23 -7.13 5.18
CA ARG A 152 -2.80 -7.57 6.52
C ARG A 152 -3.85 -8.49 7.16
N PRO A 153 -3.48 -9.34 8.14
CA PRO A 153 -4.37 -10.39 8.65
C PRO A 153 -5.50 -9.79 9.49
N PRO A 154 -6.51 -10.59 9.87
CA PRO A 154 -7.53 -10.13 10.77
C PRO A 154 -7.01 -9.72 12.15
N GLY A 155 -7.28 -8.48 12.55
CA GLY A 155 -6.94 -7.94 13.87
C GLY A 155 -5.52 -7.44 14.02
N VAL A 156 -5.10 -7.16 15.25
CA VAL A 156 -3.74 -6.70 15.58
C VAL A 156 -2.92 -7.80 16.24
N CYS A 157 -1.62 -7.61 16.36
CA CYS A 157 -0.74 -8.63 16.94
C CYS A 157 -0.92 -8.69 18.47
N PRO A 158 -0.98 -9.88 19.09
CA PRO A 158 -0.83 -10.03 20.53
C PRO A 158 0.49 -9.45 21.02
N GLN A 159 0.50 -8.98 22.27
CA GLN A 159 1.68 -8.33 22.85
C GLN A 159 2.88 -9.27 22.98
N ASN A 160 2.62 -10.54 23.30
CA ASN A 160 3.63 -11.59 23.33
C ASN A 160 3.20 -12.69 22.38
N ILE A 161 4.08 -13.00 21.43
CA ILE A 161 3.95 -14.13 20.51
C ILE A 161 5.18 -15.01 20.66
N LYS A 162 5.03 -16.32 20.50
CA LYS A 162 6.13 -17.27 20.61
C LYS A 162 6.07 -18.32 19.51
N VAL A 163 7.24 -18.82 19.12
CA VAL A 163 7.35 -19.90 18.13
C VAL A 163 6.44 -21.08 18.53
N GLY A 164 5.60 -21.53 17.62
CA GLY A 164 4.68 -22.65 17.83
C GLY A 164 3.40 -22.33 18.60
N ASP A 165 3.10 -21.07 18.90
CA ASP A 165 1.84 -20.71 19.59
C ASP A 165 0.61 -20.67 18.67
N GLU A 166 -0.52 -20.38 19.31
CA GLU A 166 -1.82 -20.22 18.66
C GLU A 166 -1.84 -19.08 17.64
N TYR A 167 -1.05 -18.01 17.84
CA TYR A 167 -1.01 -16.90 16.90
C TYR A 167 -0.22 -17.26 15.64
N GLN A 168 0.90 -17.99 15.77
CA GLN A 168 1.62 -18.52 14.61
C GLN A 168 0.71 -19.47 13.82
N ALA A 169 0.02 -20.39 14.50
CA ALA A 169 -0.92 -21.31 13.86
C ALA A 169 -2.07 -20.57 13.17
N TYR A 170 -2.57 -19.50 13.79
CA TYR A 170 -3.58 -18.62 13.24
C TYR A 170 -3.12 -17.93 11.95
N LEU A 171 -1.93 -17.31 11.94
CA LEU A 171 -1.38 -16.66 10.75
C LEU A 171 -1.19 -17.65 9.61
N LYS A 172 -0.62 -18.83 9.89
CA LYS A 172 -0.48 -19.92 8.91
C LYS A 172 -1.83 -20.27 8.26
N LYS A 173 -2.88 -20.42 9.06
CA LYS A 173 -4.23 -20.74 8.57
C LYS A 173 -4.82 -19.62 7.70
N VAL A 174 -4.84 -18.39 8.21
CA VAL A 174 -5.39 -17.23 7.48
C VAL A 174 -4.67 -17.05 6.14
N TRP A 175 -3.35 -17.12 6.16
CA TRP A 175 -2.57 -16.88 4.97
C TRP A 175 -2.62 -18.03 3.97
N ASN A 176 -2.69 -19.29 4.43
CA ASN A 176 -2.94 -20.42 3.55
C ASN A 176 -4.26 -20.23 2.77
N LEU A 177 -5.34 -19.87 3.46
CA LEU A 177 -6.65 -19.65 2.82
C LEU A 177 -6.65 -18.46 1.87
N PHE A 178 -6.07 -17.32 2.27
CA PHE A 178 -5.98 -16.13 1.42
C PHE A 178 -5.13 -16.38 0.17
N ALA A 179 -3.93 -16.93 0.35
CA ALA A 179 -2.98 -17.18 -0.73
C ALA A 179 -3.47 -18.26 -1.69
N SER A 180 -4.32 -19.19 -1.25
CA SER A 180 -4.93 -20.22 -2.10
C SER A 180 -6.08 -19.71 -2.97
N ASP A 181 -6.62 -18.50 -2.73
CA ASP A 181 -7.74 -17.98 -3.53
C ASP A 181 -7.31 -17.77 -5.00
N PRO A 182 -8.07 -18.27 -6.00
CA PRO A 182 -7.70 -18.14 -7.41
C PRO A 182 -7.55 -16.69 -7.91
N THR A 183 -8.30 -15.75 -7.34
CA THR A 183 -8.14 -14.32 -7.65
C THR A 183 -6.80 -13.82 -7.14
N ILE A 184 -6.41 -14.20 -5.91
CA ILE A 184 -5.15 -13.78 -5.31
C ILE A 184 -3.97 -14.36 -6.08
N GLN A 185 -4.02 -15.66 -6.42
CA GLN A 185 -3.01 -16.30 -7.26
C GLN A 185 -2.85 -15.61 -8.62
N LYS A 186 -3.96 -15.31 -9.29
CA LYS A 186 -3.96 -14.62 -10.59
C LYS A 186 -3.34 -13.22 -10.52
N ASN A 187 -3.50 -12.52 -9.39
CA ASN A 187 -3.05 -11.15 -9.21
C ASN A 187 -1.85 -11.06 -8.25
N ALA A 188 -1.04 -12.11 -8.12
CA ALA A 188 0.08 -12.14 -7.19
C ALA A 188 1.16 -11.06 -7.47
N GLY A 189 1.20 -10.51 -8.68
CA GLY A 189 2.06 -9.36 -9.00
C GLY A 189 1.49 -8.00 -8.55
N GLN A 190 0.20 -7.93 -8.22
CA GLN A 190 -0.49 -6.69 -7.85
C GLN A 190 -1.00 -6.70 -6.40
N VAL A 191 -1.15 -7.89 -5.82
CA VAL A 191 -1.59 -8.12 -4.45
C VAL A 191 -0.45 -8.75 -3.66
N SER A 192 -0.21 -8.21 -2.47
CA SER A 192 0.86 -8.64 -1.57
C SER A 192 0.33 -8.89 -0.17
N ILE A 193 1.06 -9.68 0.61
CA ILE A 193 0.69 -10.13 1.95
C ILE A 193 1.62 -9.49 2.96
N GLU A 194 1.08 -8.81 3.96
CA GLU A 194 1.81 -8.37 5.16
C GLU A 194 1.54 -9.35 6.30
N LEU A 195 2.57 -10.05 6.79
CA LEU A 195 2.37 -11.25 7.61
C LEU A 195 1.63 -10.99 8.93
N ALA A 196 1.90 -9.86 9.57
CA ALA A 196 1.24 -9.40 10.79
C ALA A 196 1.34 -7.87 10.85
N ASN A 197 0.50 -7.24 11.67
CA ASN A 197 0.60 -5.82 12.00
C ASN A 197 1.83 -5.61 12.89
N GLU A 198 1.66 -5.45 14.21
CA GLU A 198 2.72 -4.94 15.08
C GLU A 198 3.22 -5.97 16.11
N PRO A 199 4.12 -6.91 15.74
CA PRO A 199 4.83 -7.69 16.74
C PRO A 199 5.57 -6.79 17.72
N ILE A 200 5.36 -7.04 19.02
CA ILE A 200 6.04 -6.30 20.11
C ILE A 200 7.14 -7.20 20.66
N ASN A 201 6.76 -8.27 21.37
CA ASN A 201 7.67 -9.25 21.91
C ASN A 201 7.53 -10.57 21.15
N VAL A 202 8.60 -10.96 20.45
CA VAL A 202 8.68 -12.24 19.74
C VAL A 202 9.64 -13.16 20.50
N LEU A 203 9.16 -14.32 20.92
CA LEU A 203 9.86 -15.25 21.80
C LEU A 203 10.11 -16.59 21.11
N LEU A 204 11.13 -17.32 21.57
CA LEU A 204 11.31 -18.72 21.21
C LEU A 204 10.19 -19.59 21.83
N ALA A 205 10.11 -20.86 21.40
CA ALA A 205 9.05 -21.78 21.82
C ALA A 205 9.01 -22.00 23.35
N ASP A 206 10.15 -21.91 24.02
CA ASP A 206 10.29 -22.00 25.48
C ASP A 206 9.96 -20.68 26.22
N GLY A 207 9.61 -19.62 25.49
CA GLY A 207 9.31 -18.30 26.03
C GLY A 207 10.53 -17.39 26.24
N SER A 208 11.74 -17.85 25.90
CA SER A 208 12.95 -17.03 26.02
C SER A 208 13.07 -15.99 24.89
N LYS A 209 13.80 -14.89 25.16
CA LYS A 209 14.17 -13.88 24.16
C LYS A 209 15.43 -14.34 23.42
N SER A 210 15.45 -14.17 22.10
CA SER A 210 16.60 -14.51 21.25
C SER A 210 16.58 -13.70 19.96
N ASP A 211 17.76 -13.42 19.40
CA ASP A 211 17.88 -12.78 18.09
C ASP A 211 17.38 -13.66 16.94
N LYS A 212 17.15 -14.95 17.18
CA LYS A 212 16.54 -15.88 16.21
C LYS A 212 15.01 -15.88 16.24
N ALA A 213 14.38 -15.29 17.25
CA ALA A 213 12.94 -15.44 17.49
C ALA A 213 12.07 -14.90 16.34
N LEU A 214 12.44 -13.75 15.77
CA LEU A 214 11.75 -13.17 14.60
C LEU A 214 11.80 -14.10 13.37
N HIS A 215 12.97 -14.67 13.08
CA HIS A 215 13.12 -15.63 11.99
C HIS A 215 12.26 -16.87 12.25
N ASP A 216 12.41 -17.50 13.42
CA ASP A 216 11.75 -18.78 13.72
C ASP A 216 10.23 -18.66 13.83
N PHE A 217 9.74 -17.47 14.18
CA PHE A 217 8.32 -17.19 14.18
C PHE A 217 7.77 -17.00 12.75
N PHE A 218 8.43 -16.19 11.92
CA PHE A 218 7.87 -15.80 10.62
C PHE A 218 8.25 -16.72 9.45
N GLN A 219 9.39 -17.41 9.50
CA GLN A 219 9.81 -18.33 8.44
C GLN A 219 8.75 -19.42 8.18
N PRO A 220 8.18 -20.11 9.20
CA PRO A 220 7.13 -21.10 8.95
C PRO A 220 5.82 -20.53 8.35
N VAL A 221 5.56 -19.23 8.55
CA VAL A 221 4.39 -18.55 7.94
C VAL A 221 4.66 -18.24 6.47
N VAL A 222 5.89 -17.80 6.14
CA VAL A 222 6.35 -17.62 4.75
C VAL A 222 6.28 -18.94 4.00
N ASP A 223 6.79 -20.02 4.59
CA ASP A 223 6.78 -21.36 3.98
C ASP A 223 5.35 -21.84 3.69
N GLU A 224 4.43 -21.61 4.63
CA GLU A 224 3.01 -21.96 4.46
C GLU A 224 2.37 -21.20 3.29
N ILE A 225 2.67 -19.90 3.14
CA ILE A 225 2.20 -19.11 2.00
C ILE A 225 2.76 -19.66 0.69
N ARG A 226 4.07 -19.93 0.63
CA ARG A 226 4.71 -20.43 -0.58
C ARG A 226 4.24 -21.82 -0.97
N ALA A 227 3.88 -22.67 0.00
CA ALA A 227 3.30 -23.99 -0.25
C ALA A 227 1.97 -23.93 -1.03
N THR A 228 1.24 -22.82 -0.99
CA THR A 228 0.03 -22.61 -1.81
C THR A 228 0.34 -22.34 -3.29
N GLY A 229 1.60 -22.07 -3.63
CA GLY A 229 2.03 -21.62 -4.96
C GLY A 229 1.98 -20.09 -5.15
N PHE A 230 1.68 -19.31 -4.11
CA PHE A 230 1.64 -17.85 -4.19
C PHE A 230 3.03 -17.27 -4.48
N LYS A 231 3.12 -16.50 -5.57
CA LYS A 231 4.39 -15.91 -6.06
C LYS A 231 4.57 -14.44 -5.73
N GLY A 232 3.58 -13.84 -5.08
CA GLY A 232 3.53 -12.41 -4.83
C GLY A 232 4.47 -11.95 -3.72
N ILE A 233 4.51 -10.65 -3.52
CA ILE A 233 5.38 -10.05 -2.51
C ILE A 233 4.85 -10.40 -1.11
N ILE A 234 5.75 -10.85 -0.22
CA ILE A 234 5.49 -10.99 1.21
C ILE A 234 6.23 -9.89 1.96
N TRP A 235 5.52 -9.10 2.77
CA TRP A 235 6.06 -8.09 3.67
C TRP A 235 6.15 -8.65 5.09
N VAL A 236 7.40 -8.83 5.54
CA VAL A 236 7.76 -9.39 6.84
C VAL A 236 7.84 -8.26 7.87
N PRO A 237 7.14 -8.34 9.01
CA PRO A 237 7.19 -7.32 10.06
C PRO A 237 8.44 -7.47 10.93
N GLY A 238 8.79 -6.40 11.65
CA GLY A 238 9.81 -6.41 12.71
C GLY A 238 9.18 -6.42 14.10
N ALA A 239 10.02 -6.48 15.13
CA ALA A 239 9.59 -6.36 16.52
C ALA A 239 9.41 -4.87 16.92
N GLY A 240 8.96 -4.65 18.16
CA GLY A 240 8.80 -3.31 18.72
C GLY A 240 7.85 -2.45 17.90
N TYR A 241 6.66 -2.95 17.59
CA TYR A 241 5.67 -2.27 16.75
C TYR A 241 6.20 -1.98 15.34
N GLN A 242 6.86 -2.97 14.71
CA GLN A 242 7.47 -2.82 13.37
C GLN A 242 8.52 -1.69 13.28
N SER A 243 9.35 -1.53 14.32
CA SER A 243 10.47 -0.57 14.34
C SER A 243 11.85 -1.23 14.47
N GLN A 244 11.93 -2.53 14.73
CA GLN A 244 13.19 -3.24 15.03
C GLN A 244 13.41 -4.44 14.09
N TYR A 245 14.48 -4.39 13.29
CA TYR A 245 14.79 -5.36 12.22
C TYR A 245 16.23 -5.89 12.26
N GLN A 246 17.04 -5.47 13.23
CA GLN A 246 18.47 -5.76 13.27
C GLN A 246 18.76 -7.27 13.33
N ASP A 247 17.87 -8.03 13.96
CA ASP A 247 17.99 -9.48 14.11
C ASP A 247 17.92 -10.22 12.77
N TYR A 248 17.20 -9.69 11.78
CA TYR A 248 17.15 -10.26 10.43
C TYR A 248 18.48 -10.17 9.67
N VAL A 249 19.42 -9.32 10.11
CA VAL A 249 20.78 -9.30 9.53
C VAL A 249 21.52 -10.59 9.86
N LYS A 250 21.30 -11.14 11.05
CA LYS A 250 21.93 -12.38 11.50
C LYS A 250 21.14 -13.61 11.04
N HIS A 251 19.80 -13.51 11.07
CA HIS A 251 18.88 -14.59 10.77
C HIS A 251 17.87 -14.14 9.70
N PRO A 252 18.28 -14.01 8.43
CA PRO A 252 17.40 -13.54 7.37
C PRO A 252 16.33 -14.57 7.03
N ILE A 253 15.14 -14.10 6.63
CA ILE A 253 14.13 -14.95 6.01
C ILE A 253 14.67 -15.51 4.69
N THR A 254 14.44 -16.80 4.46
CA THR A 254 14.67 -17.46 3.17
C THR A 254 13.34 -17.59 2.45
N ASP A 255 13.31 -17.24 1.16
CA ASP A 255 12.10 -17.30 0.34
C ASP A 255 12.43 -17.98 -0.99
N SER A 256 11.69 -19.04 -1.33
CA SER A 256 11.86 -19.80 -2.56
C SER A 256 11.62 -18.97 -3.82
N GLU A 257 10.78 -17.94 -3.74
CA GLU A 257 10.50 -17.02 -4.85
C GLU A 257 11.46 -15.82 -4.86
N ASN A 258 12.28 -15.66 -3.81
CA ASN A 258 13.07 -14.46 -3.54
C ASN A 258 12.27 -13.15 -3.72
N ASN A 259 10.98 -13.18 -3.33
CA ASN A 259 10.01 -12.12 -3.54
C ASN A 259 9.38 -11.71 -2.21
N PHE A 260 10.23 -11.40 -1.23
CA PHE A 260 9.84 -10.87 0.08
C PHE A 260 10.63 -9.61 0.40
N SER A 261 10.05 -8.79 1.27
CA SER A 261 10.66 -7.61 1.85
C SER A 261 10.07 -7.28 3.22
N TYR A 262 10.26 -6.06 3.74
CA TYR A 262 9.88 -5.71 5.11
C TYR A 262 8.82 -4.59 5.16
N ALA A 263 7.77 -4.81 5.96
CA ALA A 263 6.81 -3.78 6.35
C ALA A 263 7.29 -3.12 7.63
N VAL A 264 7.24 -1.79 7.72
CA VAL A 264 7.83 -0.93 8.77
C VAL A 264 6.82 0.11 9.22
N HIS A 265 6.79 0.47 10.50
CA HIS A 265 5.99 1.62 10.98
C HIS A 265 6.90 2.79 11.36
N VAL A 266 6.45 4.02 11.12
CA VAL A 266 7.24 5.22 11.38
C VAL A 266 6.40 6.30 12.03
N TYR A 267 6.76 6.67 13.26
CA TYR A 267 6.10 7.73 14.02
C TYR A 267 7.11 8.68 14.67
N SER A 268 6.63 9.89 15.01
CA SER A 268 7.38 10.85 15.83
C SER A 268 7.76 10.23 17.17
N GLY A 269 9.00 10.46 17.62
CA GLY A 269 9.61 9.85 18.80
C GLY A 269 10.38 8.56 18.51
N TRP A 270 10.24 7.98 17.32
CA TRP A 270 10.94 6.74 16.96
C TRP A 270 12.32 7.04 16.34
N TYR A 271 13.07 5.99 15.99
CA TYR A 271 14.36 6.11 15.28
C TYR A 271 15.37 7.06 15.92
N GLY A 272 15.55 6.91 17.24
CA GLY A 272 16.47 7.74 18.02
C GLY A 272 15.83 9.04 18.52
N ASN A 273 14.56 8.97 18.95
CA ASN A 273 13.79 10.10 19.45
C ASN A 273 13.67 11.24 18.45
N MET A 274 13.44 10.91 17.16
CA MET A 274 13.25 11.91 16.12
C MET A 274 11.88 12.55 16.30
N THR A 275 11.84 13.84 16.58
CA THR A 275 10.62 14.60 16.91
C THR A 275 10.75 16.02 16.35
N ASP A 276 9.71 16.84 16.49
CA ASP A 276 9.77 18.29 16.23
C ASP A 276 10.82 19.05 17.07
N LYS A 277 11.41 18.43 18.10
CA LYS A 277 12.54 19.00 18.88
C LYS A 277 13.90 18.45 18.45
N SER A 278 13.92 17.37 17.67
CA SER A 278 15.11 16.67 17.21
C SER A 278 14.84 16.06 15.82
N TYR A 279 14.97 16.88 14.77
CA TYR A 279 14.61 16.53 13.39
C TYR A 279 15.76 16.74 12.40
N ASN A 280 17.01 16.58 12.84
CA ASN A 280 18.15 16.64 11.93
C ASN A 280 18.10 15.48 10.90
N HIS A 281 18.13 15.83 9.60
CA HIS A 281 17.92 14.89 8.50
C HIS A 281 18.95 13.74 8.50
N ASP A 282 20.24 14.05 8.58
CA ASP A 282 21.31 13.05 8.55
C ASP A 282 21.27 12.11 9.77
N THR A 283 20.84 12.64 10.92
CA THR A 283 20.63 11.84 12.12
C THR A 283 19.46 10.88 11.94
N PHE A 284 18.34 11.32 11.35
CA PHE A 284 17.23 10.43 11.04
C PHE A 284 17.68 9.33 10.07
N ILE A 285 18.35 9.68 8.97
CA ILE A 285 18.85 8.72 7.97
C ILE A 285 19.73 7.65 8.62
N ARG A 286 20.70 8.05 9.45
CA ARG A 286 21.59 7.11 10.16
C ARG A 286 20.83 6.23 11.15
N ASN A 287 19.92 6.79 11.92
CA ASN A 287 19.17 6.04 12.93
C ASN A 287 18.18 5.06 12.28
N PHE A 288 17.49 5.49 11.22
CA PHE A 288 16.60 4.63 10.45
C PHE A 288 17.36 3.44 9.88
N LYS A 289 18.49 3.66 9.19
CA LYS A 289 19.36 2.58 8.71
C LYS A 289 19.82 1.65 9.84
N LYS A 290 20.18 2.19 11.01
CA LYS A 290 20.65 1.39 12.14
C LYS A 290 19.56 0.43 12.65
N GLN A 291 18.29 0.85 12.63
CA GLN A 291 17.18 0.03 13.10
C GLN A 291 16.55 -0.83 12.00
N VAL A 292 16.58 -0.36 10.76
CA VAL A 292 16.07 -1.01 9.54
C VAL A 292 17.22 -1.21 8.53
N PRO A 293 18.24 -2.01 8.85
CA PRO A 293 19.43 -2.16 8.00
C PRO A 293 19.10 -2.73 6.61
N MET A 294 17.98 -3.44 6.48
CA MET A 294 17.54 -4.02 5.21
C MET A 294 17.19 -2.98 4.14
N VAL A 295 16.99 -1.71 4.49
CA VAL A 295 16.74 -0.62 3.53
C VAL A 295 17.82 -0.51 2.45
N GLU A 296 19.05 -0.94 2.71
CA GLU A 296 20.14 -0.90 1.72
C GLU A 296 20.09 -2.05 0.70
N THR A 297 19.35 -3.12 1.00
CA THR A 297 19.41 -4.38 0.23
C THR A 297 18.05 -4.88 -0.25
N LYS A 298 16.96 -4.33 0.30
CA LYS A 298 15.57 -4.72 0.07
C LYS A 298 14.68 -3.47 0.03
N PRO A 299 13.59 -3.44 -0.76
CA PRO A 299 12.63 -2.34 -0.71
C PRO A 299 11.90 -2.32 0.64
N ILE A 300 11.60 -1.15 1.17
CA ILE A 300 10.86 -1.04 2.43
C ILE A 300 9.45 -0.56 2.13
N MET A 301 8.45 -1.09 2.82
CA MET A 301 7.12 -0.51 2.83
C MET A 301 6.82 0.04 4.21
N VAL A 302 6.68 1.36 4.34
CA VAL A 302 6.16 1.96 5.56
C VAL A 302 4.65 1.84 5.55
N THR A 303 4.14 0.83 6.26
CA THR A 303 2.73 0.46 6.23
C THR A 303 1.86 1.33 7.12
N GLU A 304 2.46 2.04 8.07
CA GLU A 304 1.78 3.05 8.90
C GLU A 304 2.72 4.22 9.22
N ILE A 305 2.20 5.42 8.98
CA ILE A 305 2.79 6.71 9.32
C ILE A 305 1.70 7.76 9.20
N ASP A 306 1.63 8.68 10.14
CA ASP A 306 0.88 9.92 10.00
C ASP A 306 1.47 10.99 10.91
N TRP A 307 1.02 12.22 10.74
CA TRP A 307 1.32 13.29 11.69
C TRP A 307 0.35 14.45 11.53
N SER A 308 0.14 15.14 12.65
CA SER A 308 -0.41 16.49 12.68
C SER A 308 0.10 17.22 13.92
N PRO A 309 0.14 18.56 13.91
CA PRO A 309 0.51 19.33 15.08
C PRO A 309 -0.46 19.15 16.24
N GLU A 310 -0.01 19.53 17.44
CA GLU A 310 -0.86 19.69 18.62
C GLU A 310 -2.06 20.57 18.30
N ASP A 311 -3.25 20.19 18.76
CA ASP A 311 -4.48 20.95 18.56
C ASP A 311 -4.52 22.12 19.56
N PRO A 312 -4.44 23.38 19.10
CA PRO A 312 -4.48 24.55 19.99
C PRO A 312 -5.77 24.65 20.81
N ASP A 313 -6.89 24.12 20.31
CA ASP A 313 -8.17 24.16 21.04
C ASP A 313 -8.22 23.18 22.21
N LYS A 314 -7.25 22.25 22.28
CA LYS A 314 -7.16 21.21 23.29
C LYS A 314 -5.87 21.29 24.11
N ALA A 315 -5.28 22.48 24.21
CA ALA A 315 -4.03 22.70 24.94
C ALA A 315 -4.10 22.38 26.44
N SER A 316 -5.29 22.39 27.03
CA SER A 316 -5.53 22.00 28.43
C SER A 316 -5.91 20.52 28.60
N GLU A 317 -5.99 19.76 27.51
CA GLU A 317 -6.30 18.33 27.51
C GLU A 317 -5.03 17.49 27.32
N GLY A 318 -5.10 16.20 27.63
CA GLY A 318 -4.00 15.27 27.36
C GLY A 318 -4.10 13.99 28.15
N HIS A 319 -3.17 13.09 27.88
CA HIS A 319 -3.02 11.82 28.60
C HIS A 319 -1.54 11.43 28.67
N TRP A 320 -1.24 10.47 29.54
CA TRP A 320 0.08 9.83 29.60
C TRP A 320 0.10 8.65 28.62
N ASN A 321 1.05 8.65 27.68
CA ASN A 321 1.20 7.56 26.71
C ASN A 321 1.84 6.30 27.34
N GLU A 322 2.02 5.24 26.54
CA GLU A 322 2.59 3.94 26.98
C GLU A 322 4.04 4.06 27.49
N TRP A 323 4.70 5.19 27.25
CA TRP A 323 6.05 5.51 27.70
C TRP A 323 6.08 6.45 28.91
N GLY A 324 4.91 6.75 29.51
CA GLY A 324 4.82 7.64 30.67
C GLY A 324 5.13 9.10 30.33
N GLN A 325 4.86 9.53 29.09
CA GLN A 325 5.05 10.90 28.64
C GLN A 325 3.70 11.60 28.47
N TRP A 326 3.59 12.83 28.97
CA TRP A 326 2.39 13.65 28.78
C TRP A 326 2.27 14.03 27.30
N THR A 327 1.11 13.76 26.72
CA THR A 327 0.82 13.99 25.30
C THR A 327 -0.45 14.82 25.15
N GLN A 328 -0.32 15.99 24.53
CA GLN A 328 -1.45 16.83 24.13
C GLN A 328 -2.15 16.21 22.90
N PRO A 329 -3.48 16.30 22.77
CA PRO A 329 -4.17 15.91 21.55
C PRO A 329 -3.64 16.68 20.33
N ASN A 330 -3.53 15.99 19.20
CA ASN A 330 -3.23 16.59 17.90
C ASN A 330 -4.51 16.80 17.07
N LEU A 331 -4.36 17.28 15.84
CA LEU A 331 -5.47 17.64 14.96
C LEU A 331 -6.17 16.45 14.28
N GLY A 332 -5.92 15.21 14.72
CA GLY A 332 -6.66 14.02 14.31
C GLY A 332 -5.82 12.92 13.65
N SER A 333 -4.56 12.75 14.06
CA SER A 333 -3.64 11.70 13.64
C SER A 333 -3.15 10.87 14.83
N TRP A 334 -2.47 9.74 14.60
CA TRP A 334 -1.85 8.98 15.69
C TRP A 334 -0.63 9.68 16.28
N ALA A 335 0.25 10.25 15.45
CA ALA A 335 1.44 10.94 15.95
C ALA A 335 1.34 12.46 15.91
N THR A 336 2.00 13.09 16.88
CA THR A 336 2.13 14.54 17.00
C THR A 336 3.46 15.00 16.41
N ALA A 337 3.41 15.72 15.29
CA ALA A 337 4.55 16.26 14.57
C ALA A 337 4.12 17.30 13.52
N SER A 338 5.07 18.09 13.03
CA SER A 338 4.83 19.12 12.00
C SER A 338 5.60 18.80 10.72
N THR A 339 4.98 19.00 9.55
CA THR A 339 5.60 18.79 8.24
C THR A 339 6.93 19.53 8.13
N SER A 340 7.00 20.81 8.49
CA SER A 340 8.21 21.65 8.37
C SER A 340 9.39 21.20 9.23
N LYS A 341 9.17 20.29 10.17
CA LYS A 341 10.17 19.77 11.11
C LYS A 341 10.37 18.28 10.89
N TRP A 342 9.70 17.44 11.69
CA TRP A 342 9.84 16.00 11.62
C TRP A 342 9.43 15.44 10.25
N GLY A 343 8.38 15.97 9.62
CA GLY A 343 7.91 15.49 8.31
C GLY A 343 8.96 15.66 7.21
N LEU A 344 9.63 16.82 7.12
CA LEU A 344 10.71 17.04 6.16
C LEU A 344 11.95 16.21 6.47
N ALA A 345 12.23 15.95 7.75
CA ALA A 345 13.29 15.02 8.16
C ALA A 345 12.97 13.58 7.73
N TRP A 346 11.71 13.16 7.84
CA TRP A 346 11.25 11.88 7.30
C TRP A 346 11.34 11.85 5.77
N LYS A 347 10.90 12.91 5.08
CA LYS A 347 11.02 12.99 3.61
C LYS A 347 12.47 12.84 3.16
N ALA A 348 13.43 13.39 3.91
CA ALA A 348 14.85 13.20 3.64
C ALA A 348 15.30 11.73 3.76
N VAL A 349 14.77 10.97 4.73
CA VAL A 349 14.99 9.51 4.83
C VAL A 349 14.45 8.80 3.58
N HIS A 350 13.19 9.06 3.26
CA HIS A 350 12.53 8.48 2.09
C HIS A 350 13.33 8.75 0.80
N ASP A 351 13.65 10.02 0.54
CA ASP A 351 14.33 10.45 -0.69
C ASP A 351 15.79 9.98 -0.76
N HIS A 352 16.49 9.86 0.39
CA HIS A 352 17.87 9.36 0.45
C HIS A 352 17.97 7.90 0.01
N PHE A 353 17.11 7.02 0.52
CA PHE A 353 17.16 5.60 0.19
C PHE A 353 16.50 5.30 -1.17
N GLY A 354 15.44 6.02 -1.50
CA GLY A 354 14.76 6.01 -2.80
C GLY A 354 13.98 4.73 -3.11
N ASN A 355 13.83 3.84 -2.14
CA ASN A 355 13.19 2.52 -2.25
C ASN A 355 12.20 2.24 -1.12
N ILE A 356 11.70 3.29 -0.46
CA ILE A 356 10.75 3.22 0.64
C ILE A 356 9.39 3.60 0.09
N GLY A 357 8.42 2.67 0.05
CA GLY A 357 7.02 3.03 -0.14
C GLY A 357 6.37 3.46 1.18
N MET A 358 5.21 4.11 1.13
CA MET A 358 4.48 4.49 2.36
C MET A 358 2.95 4.55 2.23
N THR A 359 2.24 4.24 3.31
CA THR A 359 0.80 4.48 3.44
C THR A 359 0.49 5.32 4.68
N LEU A 360 -0.36 6.35 4.52
CA LEU A 360 -1.01 6.99 5.67
C LEU A 360 -1.97 6.01 6.35
N THR A 361 -2.23 6.18 7.65
CA THR A 361 -2.95 5.18 8.46
C THR A 361 -4.45 5.18 8.18
N HIS A 362 -5.00 6.28 7.65
CA HIS A 362 -6.38 6.35 7.22
C HIS A 362 -6.61 7.30 6.02
N PRO A 363 -7.63 7.11 5.17
CA PRO A 363 -7.82 7.96 3.99
C PRO A 363 -8.29 9.37 4.36
N GLN A 364 -8.91 9.52 5.53
CA GLN A 364 -9.33 10.82 6.08
C GLN A 364 -8.14 11.75 6.40
N GLU A 365 -6.96 11.16 6.61
CA GLU A 365 -5.73 11.91 6.81
C GLU A 365 -5.21 12.44 5.48
N TYR A 366 -5.39 11.67 4.40
CA TYR A 366 -4.99 12.07 3.05
C TYR A 366 -5.92 13.10 2.43
N PHE A 367 -7.23 12.87 2.48
CA PHE A 367 -8.24 13.74 1.88
C PHE A 367 -9.47 13.93 2.79
N ASP A 368 -10.17 15.04 2.62
CA ASP A 368 -11.44 15.30 3.31
C ASP A 368 -12.55 14.42 2.72
N ILE A 369 -12.84 13.31 3.40
CA ILE A 369 -13.87 12.35 2.99
C ILE A 369 -15.25 12.99 2.98
N ASP A 370 -15.55 13.87 3.92
CA ASP A 370 -16.90 14.44 4.06
C ASP A 370 -17.19 15.44 2.94
N GLU A 371 -16.21 16.28 2.59
CA GLU A 371 -16.33 17.15 1.43
C GLU A 371 -16.45 16.34 0.14
N TYR A 372 -15.66 15.27 -0.02
CA TYR A 372 -15.77 14.41 -1.20
C TYR A 372 -17.13 13.73 -1.31
N LEU A 373 -17.67 13.18 -0.22
CA LEU A 373 -19.00 12.56 -0.22
C LEU A 373 -20.12 13.56 -0.51
N LYS A 374 -19.93 14.83 -0.15
CA LYS A 374 -20.90 15.92 -0.37
C LYS A 374 -20.86 16.49 -1.78
N SER A 375 -19.66 16.75 -2.32
CA SER A 375 -19.49 17.55 -3.55
C SER A 375 -18.69 16.85 -4.66
N GLY A 376 -18.09 15.69 -4.37
CA GLY A 376 -17.16 15.01 -5.27
C GLY A 376 -15.77 15.64 -5.34
N LYS A 377 -15.50 16.68 -4.52
CA LYS A 377 -14.20 17.35 -4.51
C LYS A 377 -13.20 16.60 -3.64
N VAL A 378 -12.02 16.34 -4.20
CA VAL A 378 -10.89 15.79 -3.45
C VAL A 378 -10.01 16.95 -3.02
N ILE A 379 -9.98 17.21 -1.71
CA ILE A 379 -9.12 18.21 -1.07
C ILE A 379 -8.36 17.53 0.08
N PRO A 380 -7.17 18.04 0.50
CA PRO A 380 -6.41 17.39 1.55
C PRO A 380 -7.19 17.23 2.86
N GLY A 381 -6.87 16.22 3.67
CA GLY A 381 -7.43 16.04 5.01
C GLY A 381 -7.06 17.21 5.96
N PHE A 382 -7.55 17.17 7.20
CA PHE A 382 -7.25 18.17 8.24
C PHE A 382 -7.71 19.61 7.94
N GLN A 383 -8.87 19.80 7.29
CA GLN A 383 -9.39 21.14 6.99
C GLN A 383 -9.59 22.01 8.24
N ASN A 384 -9.85 21.39 9.39
CA ASN A 384 -9.93 22.05 10.70
C ASN A 384 -8.64 22.80 11.09
N ALA A 385 -7.48 22.36 10.62
CA ALA A 385 -6.18 22.99 10.91
C ALA A 385 -6.02 24.38 10.30
N LYS A 386 -6.81 24.73 9.27
CA LYS A 386 -6.72 26.04 8.58
C LYS A 386 -7.00 27.23 9.50
N LYS A 387 -7.93 27.08 10.45
CA LYS A 387 -8.28 28.16 11.39
C LYS A 387 -7.11 28.57 12.29
N HIS A 388 -6.12 27.68 12.43
CA HIS A 388 -4.92 27.89 13.23
C HIS A 388 -3.66 28.17 12.37
N GLY A 389 -3.79 28.22 11.04
CA GLY A 389 -2.64 28.36 10.14
C GLY A 389 -1.72 27.11 10.12
N LEU A 390 -2.21 25.95 10.56
CA LEU A 390 -1.42 24.71 10.70
C LEU A 390 -1.70 23.69 9.58
N PHE A 391 -2.49 24.05 8.57
CA PHE A 391 -2.94 23.12 7.53
C PHE A 391 -1.79 22.48 6.73
N GLU A 392 -0.76 23.25 6.39
CA GLU A 392 0.40 22.73 5.65
C GLU A 392 1.32 21.86 6.53
N GLU A 393 1.17 21.93 7.84
CA GLU A 393 1.92 21.13 8.82
C GLU A 393 1.33 19.74 9.04
N CYS A 394 0.13 19.47 8.53
CA CYS A 394 -0.51 18.15 8.60
C CYS A 394 -0.08 17.24 7.44
N CYS A 395 -0.04 15.93 7.70
CA CYS A 395 0.33 14.93 6.72
C CYS A 395 -0.55 14.92 5.46
N GLY A 396 -1.83 15.30 5.55
CA GLY A 396 -2.72 15.34 4.39
C GLY A 396 -2.25 16.28 3.29
N TYR A 397 -1.92 17.52 3.65
CA TYR A 397 -1.39 18.50 2.68
C TYR A 397 -0.02 18.06 2.15
N ALA A 398 0.87 17.61 3.04
CA ALA A 398 2.21 17.17 2.66
C ALA A 398 2.16 16.00 1.68
N CYS A 399 1.42 14.93 2.01
CA CYS A 399 1.35 13.71 1.21
C CYS A 399 0.61 13.90 -0.11
N MET A 400 -0.42 14.76 -0.21
CA MET A 400 -1.00 15.08 -1.53
C MET A 400 0.06 15.67 -2.48
N ASN A 401 0.95 16.52 -1.96
CA ASN A 401 2.05 17.09 -2.76
C ASN A 401 3.17 16.08 -3.02
N TRP A 402 3.63 15.35 -2.00
CA TRP A 402 4.75 14.40 -2.14
C TRP A 402 4.38 13.21 -3.02
N TYR A 403 3.17 12.67 -2.90
CA TYR A 403 2.74 11.55 -3.72
C TYR A 403 2.70 11.94 -5.20
N LYS A 404 2.21 13.15 -5.50
CA LYS A 404 2.29 13.71 -6.85
C LYS A 404 3.73 13.86 -7.33
N GLU A 405 4.60 14.45 -6.52
CA GLU A 405 6.03 14.61 -6.82
C GLU A 405 6.68 13.26 -7.14
N TRP A 406 6.53 12.28 -6.26
CA TRP A 406 7.11 10.96 -6.40
C TRP A 406 6.54 10.21 -7.61
N TYR A 407 5.22 10.28 -7.83
CA TYR A 407 4.60 9.68 -9.00
C TYR A 407 5.15 10.27 -10.32
N LEU A 408 5.26 11.61 -10.40
CA LEU A 408 5.78 12.27 -11.59
C LEU A 408 7.27 12.01 -11.79
N LYS A 409 8.07 11.98 -10.72
CA LYS A 409 9.50 11.64 -10.78
C LYS A 409 9.72 10.23 -11.34
N GLN A 410 8.94 9.25 -10.88
CA GLN A 410 9.00 7.87 -11.36
C GLN A 410 8.55 7.70 -12.82
N ASN A 411 7.77 8.65 -13.36
CA ASN A 411 7.27 8.61 -14.74
C ASN A 411 8.07 9.51 -15.69
N THR A 412 8.83 10.47 -15.17
CA THR A 412 9.75 11.32 -15.94
C THR A 412 11.13 10.70 -16.10
N THR A 413 11.56 9.84 -15.16
CA THR A 413 12.77 8.99 -15.29
C THR A 413 12.54 7.78 -16.20
N GLY A 414 11.67 7.91 -17.21
CA GLY A 414 11.58 6.97 -18.31
C GLY A 414 12.93 6.85 -18.99
N ILE A 415 13.81 6.00 -18.46
CA ILE A 415 14.83 5.31 -19.20
C ILE A 415 14.08 4.83 -20.43
N LYS A 416 14.48 5.38 -21.59
CA LYS A 416 14.10 4.86 -22.91
C LYS A 416 13.99 3.38 -22.72
N GLN A 417 12.77 2.85 -22.88
CA GLN A 417 12.46 1.43 -22.97
C GLN A 417 13.75 0.73 -23.42
N LEU A 418 14.44 0.02 -22.52
CA LEU A 418 15.64 -0.70 -22.91
C LEU A 418 15.12 -1.68 -23.94
N GLU A 419 15.28 -1.26 -25.20
CA GLU A 419 14.89 -2.01 -26.36
C GLU A 419 15.56 -3.35 -26.13
N THR A 420 14.76 -4.41 -26.00
CA THR A 420 15.25 -5.78 -26.07
C THR A 420 16.34 -5.80 -27.16
N GLN A 421 17.51 -6.39 -26.87
CA GLN A 421 18.66 -6.53 -27.78
C GLN A 421 18.36 -7.36 -29.05
N ALA A 422 17.14 -7.29 -29.57
CA ALA A 422 16.71 -7.84 -30.82
C ALA A 422 16.77 -6.74 -31.87
N ASP A 423 17.58 -6.96 -32.90
CA ASP A 423 17.73 -6.05 -34.02
C ASP A 423 16.40 -5.80 -34.73
N VAL A 424 16.24 -4.61 -35.31
CA VAL A 424 15.10 -4.27 -36.13
C VAL A 424 15.26 -4.90 -37.51
N VAL A 425 14.37 -5.82 -37.86
CA VAL A 425 14.32 -6.49 -39.16
C VAL A 425 13.59 -5.65 -40.20
N SER A 426 12.49 -5.00 -39.80
CA SER A 426 11.73 -4.11 -40.68
C SER A 426 11.05 -2.99 -39.90
N THR A 427 10.78 -1.87 -40.58
CA THR A 427 10.09 -0.72 -40.00
C THR A 427 8.97 -0.28 -40.95
N LEU A 428 7.75 -0.21 -40.43
CA LEU A 428 6.55 0.25 -41.14
C LEU A 428 5.99 1.50 -40.45
N TYR A 429 5.38 2.38 -41.23
CA TYR A 429 4.82 3.64 -40.77
C TYR A 429 3.32 3.66 -41.00
N TYR A 430 2.56 4.12 -40.01
CA TYR A 430 1.11 4.22 -40.07
C TYR A 430 0.67 5.63 -39.69
N ASN A 431 -0.32 6.18 -40.40
CA ASN A 431 -0.97 7.41 -39.97
C ASN A 431 -1.85 7.15 -38.71
N ILE A 432 -2.39 8.22 -38.11
CA ILE A 432 -3.24 8.12 -36.92
C ILE A 432 -4.57 7.36 -37.16
N GLU A 433 -4.95 7.16 -38.43
CA GLU A 433 -6.11 6.39 -38.85
C GLU A 433 -5.78 4.89 -39.03
N GLY A 434 -4.53 4.48 -38.78
CA GLY A 434 -4.07 3.11 -38.89
C GLY A 434 -3.79 2.64 -40.32
N LYS A 435 -3.72 3.55 -41.29
CA LYS A 435 -3.31 3.22 -42.67
C LYS A 435 -1.80 3.28 -42.78
N GLU A 436 -1.23 2.27 -43.44
CA GLU A 436 0.19 2.25 -43.77
C GLU A 436 0.52 3.41 -44.72
N VAL A 437 1.64 4.08 -44.46
CA VAL A 437 2.13 5.23 -45.22
C VAL A 437 3.63 5.08 -45.45
N GLU A 438 4.16 5.80 -46.44
CA GLU A 438 5.60 6.00 -46.55
C GLU A 438 6.12 6.80 -45.35
N LYS A 439 7.43 6.71 -45.07
CA LYS A 439 8.08 7.36 -43.93
C LYS A 439 7.68 8.85 -43.85
N PRO A 440 6.91 9.25 -42.83
CA PRO A 440 6.43 10.63 -42.75
C PRO A 440 7.58 11.60 -42.50
N THR A 441 7.51 12.78 -43.11
CA THR A 441 8.48 13.87 -42.93
C THR A 441 8.03 14.91 -41.91
N ALA A 442 6.73 14.95 -41.56
CA ALA A 442 6.16 15.81 -40.52
C ALA A 442 4.86 15.19 -39.95
N GLY A 443 4.46 15.63 -38.76
CA GLY A 443 3.19 15.24 -38.12
C GLY A 443 3.27 14.02 -37.20
N VAL A 444 2.10 13.54 -36.77
CA VAL A 444 1.96 12.39 -35.85
C VAL A 444 1.77 11.10 -36.64
N TYR A 445 2.57 10.08 -36.34
CA TYR A 445 2.46 8.76 -36.95
C TYR A 445 2.89 7.66 -35.98
N ILE A 446 2.57 6.40 -36.32
CA ILE A 446 2.92 5.21 -35.57
C ILE A 446 3.99 4.46 -36.34
N ILE A 447 5.10 4.13 -35.68
CA ILE A 447 6.12 3.24 -36.21
C ILE A 447 5.86 1.85 -35.65
N LYS A 448 5.76 0.84 -36.50
CA LYS A 448 5.81 -0.58 -36.12
C LYS A 448 7.10 -1.19 -36.61
N GLN A 449 7.85 -1.82 -35.72
CA GLN A 449 9.11 -2.46 -36.02
C GLN A 449 9.01 -3.96 -35.72
N LEU A 450 9.32 -4.79 -36.72
CA LEU A 450 9.52 -6.23 -36.51
C LEU A 450 10.93 -6.44 -35.97
N LEU A 451 11.02 -7.14 -34.85
CA LEU A 451 12.29 -7.46 -34.20
C LEU A 451 12.77 -8.86 -34.61
N SER A 452 14.08 -9.11 -34.50
CA SER A 452 14.70 -10.40 -34.87
C SER A 452 14.17 -11.60 -34.08
N ASN A 453 13.51 -11.37 -32.94
CA ASN A 453 12.84 -12.38 -32.13
C ASN A 453 11.34 -12.58 -32.48
N GLY A 454 10.87 -12.02 -33.60
CA GLY A 454 9.49 -12.14 -34.08
C GLY A 454 8.47 -11.24 -33.37
N LYS A 455 8.87 -10.43 -32.38
CA LYS A 455 7.97 -9.48 -31.71
C LYS A 455 7.84 -8.18 -32.49
N ILE A 456 6.69 -7.51 -32.33
CA ILE A 456 6.43 -6.19 -32.92
C ILE A 456 6.54 -5.12 -31.85
N ARG A 457 7.41 -4.13 -32.08
CA ARG A 457 7.53 -2.91 -31.26
C ARG A 457 6.78 -1.78 -31.94
N SER A 458 5.82 -1.17 -31.24
CA SER A 458 5.03 -0.04 -31.77
C SER A 458 5.30 1.23 -30.96
N ARG A 459 5.56 2.36 -31.62
CA ARG A 459 5.75 3.66 -30.96
C ARG A 459 5.08 4.80 -31.73
N LYS A 460 4.45 5.71 -31.00
CA LYS A 460 3.92 6.97 -31.56
C LYS A 460 5.06 7.98 -31.65
N VAL A 461 5.23 8.58 -32.81
CA VAL A 461 6.27 9.57 -33.09
C VAL A 461 5.63 10.85 -33.58
N PHE A 462 6.20 11.97 -33.15
CA PHE A 462 5.84 13.31 -33.61
C PHE A 462 7.08 13.93 -34.24
N LEU A 463 7.03 14.16 -35.57
CA LEU A 463 8.05 14.93 -36.28
C LEU A 463 7.56 16.37 -36.45
N LYS A 464 8.41 17.32 -36.06
CA LYS A 464 8.17 18.75 -36.24
C LYS A 464 8.31 19.13 -37.71
#